data_AF-A0A9X0CGR2-F1
#
_entry.id   AF-A0A9X0CGR2-F1
#
_cell.length_a   1.000
_cell.length_b   1.000
_cell.length_c   1.000
_cell.angle_alpha   90.00
_cell.angle_beta   90.00
_cell.angle_gamma   90.00
#
_symmetry.space_group_name_H-M   'P 1'
#
loop_
_entity.id
_entity.type
_entity.pdbx_description
1 polymer ?
#
loop_
_entity_poly.entity_id
_entity_poly.type
_entity_poly.pdbx_seq_one_letter_code
_entity_poly.pdbx_strand_id
1 'polypeptide(L)'
;MKAILVLCFLVGIVQAARLPKGDSSKRAEQSHKKPCTSDEAAITQCLNGGECFAVEIGGVRTIGCNCKEGYSGKRCQFRAIDPSILAGGRSRQLQSAVSN
;
A
#
# COMPACT_ATOMS: atom_id res chain seq x y z
N MET A 1 -41.26 -33.00 3.41
CA MET A 1 -40.34 -32.42 4.42
C MET A 1 -38.89 -32.27 3.93
N LYS A 2 -38.35 -33.20 3.11
CA LYS A 2 -36.95 -33.12 2.62
C LYS A 2 -36.69 -32.10 1.50
N ALA A 3 -37.74 -31.67 0.77
CA ALA A 3 -37.59 -30.75 -0.38
C ALA A 3 -37.45 -29.26 -0.01
N ILE A 4 -38.01 -28.84 1.14
CA ILE A 4 -37.96 -27.44 1.58
C ILE A 4 -36.54 -27.06 2.03
N LEU A 5 -35.81 -28.02 2.62
CA LEU A 5 -34.43 -27.81 3.06
C LEU A 5 -33.47 -27.62 1.87
N VAL A 6 -33.73 -28.27 0.73
CA VAL A 6 -32.88 -28.18 -0.47
C VAL A 6 -33.01 -26.81 -1.16
N LEU A 7 -34.20 -26.20 -1.14
CA LEU A 7 -34.42 -24.87 -1.71
C LEU A 7 -33.66 -23.77 -0.96
N CYS A 8 -33.49 -23.90 0.36
CA CYS A 8 -32.70 -22.94 1.15
C CYS A 8 -31.20 -22.97 0.79
N PHE A 9 -30.66 -24.13 0.42
CA PHE A 9 -29.24 -24.27 0.05
C PHE A 9 -28.93 -23.69 -1.34
N LEU A 10 -29.88 -23.72 -2.28
CA LEU A 10 -29.66 -23.20 -3.64
C LEU A 10 -29.78 -21.68 -3.71
N VAL A 11 -30.61 -21.07 -2.87
CA VAL A 11 -30.79 -19.60 -2.83
C VAL A 11 -29.77 -18.94 -1.88
N GLY A 12 -29.22 -19.67 -0.90
CA GLY A 12 -28.32 -19.13 0.14
C GLY A 12 -26.85 -18.98 -0.23
N ILE A 13 -26.40 -19.45 -1.40
CA ILE A 13 -24.97 -19.43 -1.79
C ILE A 13 -24.55 -18.21 -2.64
N VAL A 14 -25.48 -17.34 -3.06
CA VAL A 14 -25.19 -16.35 -4.11
C VAL A 14 -24.79 -14.96 -3.63
N GLN A 15 -24.82 -14.63 -2.32
CA GLN A 15 -24.46 -13.25 -1.91
C GLN A 15 -23.66 -13.14 -0.61
N ALA A 16 -22.47 -13.72 -0.60
CA ALA A 16 -21.46 -13.45 0.44
C ALA A 16 -20.10 -12.97 -0.13
N ALA A 17 -20.05 -12.54 -1.39
CA ALA A 17 -18.88 -11.90 -2.00
C ALA A 17 -19.42 -10.85 -2.98
N ARG A 18 -19.17 -9.55 -2.85
CA ARG A 18 -17.90 -8.88 -2.56
C ARG A 18 -18.20 -7.54 -1.88
N LEU A 19 -17.96 -7.45 -0.58
CA LEU A 19 -17.58 -6.17 0.00
C LEU A 19 -16.10 -5.97 -0.39
N PRO A 20 -15.69 -4.84 -0.97
CA PRO A 20 -14.27 -4.55 -1.11
C PRO A 20 -13.69 -4.46 0.29
N LYS A 21 -13.07 -5.55 0.76
CA LYS A 21 -12.13 -5.48 1.87
C LYS A 21 -11.03 -4.57 1.37
N GLY A 22 -11.07 -3.32 1.80
CA GLY A 22 -9.88 -2.49 1.82
C GLY A 22 -8.88 -3.25 2.67
N ASP A 23 -7.92 -3.91 2.01
CA ASP A 23 -6.81 -4.59 2.67
C ASP A 23 -6.04 -3.51 3.41
N SER A 24 -6.40 -3.34 4.68
CA SER A 24 -5.60 -2.61 5.65
C SER A 24 -4.30 -3.40 5.79
N SER A 25 -3.33 -3.02 4.98
CA SER A 25 -1.94 -3.43 5.01
C SER A 25 -1.46 -3.48 6.46
N LYS A 26 -1.48 -4.67 7.06
CA LYS A 26 -1.01 -4.90 8.41
C LYS A 26 0.50 -5.01 8.39
N ARG A 27 1.15 -3.84 8.37
CA ARG A 27 2.50 -3.66 8.88
C ARG A 27 2.53 -2.39 9.72
N ALA A 28 1.99 -2.49 10.93
CA ALA A 28 2.21 -1.48 11.95
C ALA A 28 3.69 -1.54 12.35
N GLU A 29 4.41 -0.43 12.14
CA GLU A 29 5.17 0.22 13.22
C GLU A 29 5.65 1.60 12.75
N GLN A 30 4.79 2.61 12.88
CA GLN A 30 5.16 4.02 13.06
C GLN A 30 3.98 4.70 13.75
N SER A 31 4.11 4.90 15.06
CA SER A 31 3.04 5.22 16.04
C SER A 31 2.09 6.36 15.63
N HIS A 32 2.52 7.26 14.75
CA HIS A 32 1.75 8.44 14.33
C HIS A 32 0.99 8.28 13.00
N LYS A 33 1.20 7.18 12.26
CA LYS A 33 0.49 6.93 10.99
C LYS A 33 -0.82 6.19 11.25
N LYS A 34 -1.91 6.73 10.71
CA LYS A 34 -3.26 6.15 10.74
C LYS A 34 -3.64 5.69 9.33
N PRO A 35 -4.54 4.71 9.20
CA PRO A 35 -5.10 4.36 7.90
C PRO A 35 -5.90 5.54 7.33
N CYS A 36 -5.89 5.66 6.00
CA CYS A 36 -6.77 6.56 5.27
C CYS A 36 -8.21 6.05 5.26
N THR A 37 -9.18 6.95 5.16
CA THR A 37 -10.54 6.60 4.74
C THR A 37 -10.57 6.25 3.25
N SER A 38 -11.68 5.67 2.77
CA SER A 38 -11.89 5.40 1.34
C SER A 38 -11.78 6.66 0.50
N ASP A 39 -12.34 7.76 0.99
CA ASP A 39 -12.43 9.02 0.25
C ASP A 39 -11.07 9.71 0.21
N GLU A 40 -10.33 9.67 1.33
CA GLU A 40 -8.94 10.15 1.40
C GLU A 40 -8.04 9.41 0.42
N ALA A 41 -8.18 8.08 0.34
CA ALA A 41 -7.44 7.26 -0.61
C ALA A 41 -7.86 7.54 -2.06
N ALA A 42 -9.15 7.74 -2.32
CA ALA A 42 -9.70 8.02 -3.64
C ALA A 42 -9.30 9.41 -4.16
N ILE A 43 -9.11 10.39 -3.28
CA ILE A 43 -8.63 11.75 -3.64
C ILE A 43 -7.11 11.76 -3.81
N THR A 44 -6.37 11.12 -2.89
CA THR A 44 -4.91 11.14 -2.90
C THR A 44 -4.34 10.28 -4.03
N GLN A 45 -4.94 9.12 -4.29
CA GLN A 45 -4.61 8.21 -5.37
C GLN A 45 -3.09 7.92 -5.47
N CYS A 46 -2.55 7.20 -4.50
CA CYS A 46 -1.17 6.74 -4.54
C CYS A 46 -0.96 5.80 -5.76
N LEU A 47 0.05 6.10 -6.58
CA LEU A 47 0.37 5.36 -7.80
C LEU A 47 1.45 4.30 -7.52
N ASN A 48 1.70 3.43 -8.51
CA ASN A 48 2.80 2.47 -8.51
C ASN A 48 2.86 1.56 -7.25
N GLY A 49 1.69 1.20 -6.72
CA GLY A 49 1.57 0.35 -5.53
C GLY A 49 1.92 1.04 -4.22
N GLY A 50 1.94 2.38 -4.18
CA GLY A 50 2.07 3.14 -2.95
C GLY A 50 0.84 3.01 -2.03
N GLU A 51 1.06 3.13 -0.72
CA GLU A 51 0.03 2.95 0.30
C GLU A 51 -0.36 4.30 0.93
N CYS A 52 -1.66 4.57 1.05
CA CYS A 52 -2.14 5.80 1.68
C CYS A 52 -1.97 5.75 3.20
N PHE A 53 -1.49 6.83 3.81
CA PHE A 53 -1.51 7.04 5.25
C PHE A 53 -1.96 8.45 5.61
N ALA A 54 -2.50 8.58 6.82
CA ALA A 54 -2.84 9.85 7.43
C ALA A 54 -1.99 10.10 8.68
N VAL A 55 -1.68 11.36 8.97
CA VAL A 55 -1.04 11.79 10.21
C VAL A 55 -1.85 12.94 10.79
N GLU A 56 -2.00 12.98 12.09
CA GLU A 56 -2.69 14.06 12.80
C GLU A 56 -1.68 14.87 13.61
N ILE A 57 -1.53 16.15 13.30
CA ILE A 57 -0.60 17.06 13.95
C ILE A 57 -1.40 18.28 14.40
N GLY A 58 -1.51 18.50 15.72
CA GLY A 58 -2.26 19.64 16.26
C GLY A 58 -3.74 19.68 15.83
N GLY A 59 -4.37 18.51 15.67
CA GLY A 59 -5.77 18.38 15.19
C GLY A 59 -5.94 18.53 13.67
N VAL A 60 -4.86 18.75 12.92
CA VAL A 60 -4.88 18.80 11.46
C VAL A 60 -4.51 17.44 10.90
N ARG A 61 -5.44 16.84 10.14
CA ARG A 61 -5.25 15.56 9.47
C ARG A 61 -4.62 15.76 8.09
N THR A 62 -3.40 15.28 7.93
CA THR A 62 -2.61 15.37 6.70
C THR A 62 -2.50 14.01 6.06
N ILE A 63 -2.74 13.93 4.74
CA ILE A 63 -2.70 12.68 3.98
C ILE A 63 -1.42 12.60 3.12
N GLY A 64 -0.82 11.43 3.05
CA GLY A 64 0.37 11.15 2.26
C GLY A 64 0.40 9.72 1.71
N CYS A 65 1.36 9.47 0.82
CA CYS A 65 1.60 8.15 0.24
C CYS A 65 2.94 7.59 0.72
N ASN A 66 2.94 6.35 1.17
CA ASN A 66 4.14 5.57 1.39
C ASN A 66 4.53 4.92 0.06
N CYS A 67 5.64 5.35 -0.53
CA CYS A 67 6.05 4.88 -1.83
C CYS A 67 6.81 3.56 -1.75
N LYS A 68 6.55 2.67 -2.71
CA LYS A 68 7.36 1.48 -2.93
C LYS A 68 8.78 1.88 -3.36
N GLU A 69 9.72 0.97 -3.18
CA GLU A 69 11.10 1.15 -3.63
C GLU A 69 11.15 1.53 -5.11
N GLY A 70 12.04 2.46 -5.44
CA GLY A 70 12.18 2.96 -6.80
C GLY A 70 11.10 3.96 -7.23
N TYR A 71 10.20 4.41 -6.35
CA TYR A 71 9.21 5.45 -6.63
C TYR A 71 9.24 6.60 -5.62
N SER A 72 8.88 7.79 -6.07
CA SER A 72 8.89 9.02 -5.28
C SER A 72 7.84 10.04 -5.75
N GLY A 73 7.72 11.13 -4.99
CA GLY A 73 6.73 12.19 -5.22
C GLY A 73 5.49 12.07 -4.33
N LYS A 74 4.65 13.11 -4.31
CA LYS A 74 3.45 13.21 -3.45
C LYS A 74 2.50 12.02 -3.62
N ARG A 75 2.44 11.46 -4.84
CA ARG A 75 1.59 10.33 -5.22
C ARG A 75 2.40 9.12 -5.69
N CYS A 76 3.70 9.08 -5.42
CA CYS A 76 4.59 8.03 -5.94
C CYS A 76 4.61 7.97 -7.48
N GLN A 77 4.42 9.11 -8.15
CA GLN A 77 4.28 9.19 -9.60
C GLN A 77 5.62 9.15 -10.35
N PHE A 78 6.72 9.45 -9.66
CA PHE A 78 8.03 9.52 -10.27
C PHE A 78 8.80 8.24 -9.97
N ARG A 79 9.56 7.76 -10.95
CA ARG A 79 10.54 6.72 -10.72
C ARG A 79 11.76 7.38 -10.06
N ALA A 80 12.15 6.90 -8.89
CA ALA A 80 13.39 7.32 -8.26
C ALA A 80 14.55 6.90 -9.17
N ILE A 81 15.43 7.84 -9.51
CA ILE A 81 16.68 7.52 -10.18
C ILE A 81 17.54 6.74 -9.19
N ASP A 82 18.10 5.61 -9.63
CA ASP A 82 19.04 4.86 -8.82
C ASP A 82 20.22 5.78 -8.44
N PRO A 83 20.50 5.97 -7.13
CA PRO A 83 21.61 6.80 -6.69
C PRO A 83 22.95 6.42 -7.30
N SER A 84 23.17 5.16 -7.71
CA SER A 84 24.38 4.71 -8.40
C SER A 84 24.57 5.34 -9.79
N ILE A 85 23.48 5.72 -10.45
CA ILE A 85 23.52 6.44 -11.74
C ILE A 85 23.87 7.91 -11.52
N LEU A 86 23.36 8.51 -10.44
CA LEU A 86 23.70 9.89 -10.05
C LEU A 86 25.13 10.01 -9.52
N ALA A 87 25.61 8.97 -8.82
CA ALA A 87 26.97 8.88 -8.30
C ALA A 87 28.02 8.58 -9.39
N GLY A 88 27.64 8.59 -10.67
CA GLY A 88 28.57 8.40 -11.77
C GLY A 88 29.10 6.97 -11.87
N GLY A 89 28.20 5.99 -12.06
CA GLY A 89 28.51 4.77 -12.79
C GLY A 89 29.81 4.03 -12.41
N ARG A 90 30.10 3.88 -11.12
CA ARG A 90 31.13 2.94 -10.64
C ARG A 90 30.53 1.82 -9.80
N SER A 91 29.49 1.20 -10.32
CA SER A 91 29.13 -0.18 -9.92
C SER A 91 29.99 -1.18 -10.68
N ARG A 92 31.30 -1.14 -10.45
CA ARG A 92 32.14 -2.33 -10.58
C ARG A 92 32.93 -2.43 -9.27
N GLN A 93 32.61 -3.49 -8.53
CA GLN A 93 33.47 -4.10 -7.52
C GLN A 93 33.50 -3.40 -6.15
N LEU A 94 32.52 -3.74 -5.31
CA LEU A 94 32.72 -3.76 -3.85
C LEU A 94 32.21 -5.08 -3.25
N GLN A 95 32.71 -6.19 -3.79
CA GLN A 95 32.66 -7.52 -3.14
C GLN A 95 33.99 -8.24 -3.40
N SER A 96 35.12 -7.68 -2.92
CA SER A 96 36.41 -8.40 -2.94
C SER A 96 37.44 -7.91 -1.91
N ALA A 97 37.05 -7.20 -0.84
CA ALA A 97 38.04 -6.67 0.12
C ALA A 97 37.58 -6.66 1.59
N VAL A 98 36.74 -7.60 2.00
CA VAL A 98 36.59 -7.96 3.43
C VAL A 98 37.03 -9.41 3.58
N SER A 99 38.33 -9.62 3.50
CA SER A 99 39.01 -10.79 4.05
C SER A 99 40.48 -10.42 4.21
N ASN A 100 40.80 -9.83 5.35
CA ASN A 100 42.09 -9.94 6.02
C ASN A 100 41.78 -10.19 7.50
#